data_AF-X1VFH3-F1
#
_entry.id   AF-X1VFH3-F1
#
_cell.length_a   1.000
_cell.length_b   1.000
_cell.length_c   1.000
_cell.angle_alpha   90.00
_cell.angle_beta   90.00
_cell.angle_gamma   90.00
#
_symmetry.space_group_name_H-M   'P 1'
#
loop_
_entity.id
_entity.type
_entity.pdbx_description
1 polymer ?
#
loop_
_entity_poly.entity_id
_entity_poly.type
_entity_poly.pdbx_seq_one_letter_code
_entity_poly.pdbx_strand_id
1 'polypeptide(L)'
;RLASNGLQSSSRLQDPIEKGIGAWTSRGTHTVEVKFLGDETYDPCSTGVYYVTVVGGETLMDIFVPSPDVGIGEPFYAWGYLKKVLQGPMALLDKTVELYADGVKVRDERTGSEIDGLNPGRYRFAVPAPQTLGAHTVEVRFAGDDIYEPCSSGIVEFNAVESGVVATIENLARIPTKVEQGEGWSGYFYLCNRGTGAGNVRAVISGDIEGETPIITMNPGDCQTIAFGAGGPARFTIRTG
;
A
#
# COMPACT_ATOMS: atom_id res chain seq x y z
N ARG A 1 -61.55 66.49 -5.21
CA ARG A 1 -60.12 66.64 -4.89
C ARG A 1 -59.80 65.63 -3.80
N LEU A 2 -59.30 64.45 -4.18
CA LEU A 2 -58.82 63.43 -3.25
C LEU A 2 -57.42 63.83 -2.78
N ALA A 3 -57.21 63.92 -1.47
CA ALA A 3 -55.88 64.09 -0.90
C ALA A 3 -55.21 62.71 -0.85
N SER A 4 -54.12 62.56 -1.61
CA SER A 4 -53.24 61.40 -1.61
C SER A 4 -52.43 61.39 -0.30
N ASN A 5 -52.82 60.57 0.66
CA ASN A 5 -51.91 60.19 1.75
C ASN A 5 -50.90 59.18 1.19
N GLY A 6 -49.66 59.64 1.05
CA GLY A 6 -48.55 58.83 0.60
C GLY A 6 -48.31 57.66 1.55
N LEU A 7 -48.61 56.45 1.08
CA LEU A 7 -47.98 55.24 1.57
C LEU A 7 -46.49 55.33 1.21
N GLN A 8 -45.66 55.73 2.17
CA GLN A 8 -44.24 55.47 2.07
C GLN A 8 -44.06 53.95 2.22
N SER A 9 -43.84 53.27 1.10
CA SER A 9 -43.31 51.91 1.11
C SER A 9 -41.91 51.96 1.71
N SER A 10 -41.81 51.68 3.01
CA SER A 10 -40.56 51.43 3.72
C SER A 10 -39.91 50.16 3.17
N SER A 11 -39.22 50.28 2.04
CA SER A 11 -38.39 49.24 1.44
C SER A 11 -37.04 49.16 2.15
N ARG A 12 -37.05 48.86 3.46
CA ARG A 12 -35.86 48.42 4.18
C ARG A 12 -36.11 47.03 4.73
N LEU A 13 -36.15 46.05 3.83
CA LEU A 13 -35.61 44.74 4.17
C LEU A 13 -34.13 45.01 4.47
N GLN A 14 -33.79 45.14 5.75
CA GLN A 14 -32.40 45.15 6.17
C GLN A 14 -31.76 43.88 5.62
N ASP A 15 -30.54 44.01 5.12
CA ASP A 15 -29.76 42.88 4.62
C ASP A 15 -29.85 41.72 5.61
N PRO A 16 -30.07 40.47 5.15
CA PRO A 16 -30.11 39.33 6.06
C PRO A 16 -28.86 39.34 6.94
N ILE A 17 -29.05 39.24 8.25
CA ILE A 17 -27.94 39.11 9.19
C ILE A 17 -27.33 37.73 8.94
N GLU A 18 -26.32 37.68 8.06
CA GLU A 18 -25.48 36.50 7.85
C GLU A 18 -24.50 36.39 9.01
N LYS A 19 -25.01 36.00 10.18
CA LYS A 19 -24.16 35.56 11.28
C LYS A 19 -24.08 34.05 11.22
N GLY A 20 -22.92 33.54 10.81
CA GLY A 20 -22.65 32.11 10.82
C GLY A 20 -22.91 31.52 12.21
N ILE A 21 -23.63 30.41 12.26
CA ILE A 21 -23.58 29.51 13.41
C ILE A 21 -22.14 29.00 13.48
N GLY A 22 -21.52 29.11 14.66
CA GLY A 22 -20.13 28.67 14.87
C GLY A 22 -19.91 27.19 14.52
N ALA A 23 -18.65 26.75 14.51
CA ALA A 23 -18.33 25.36 14.20
C ALA A 23 -19.00 24.41 15.20
N TRP A 24 -19.66 23.37 14.69
CA TRP A 24 -20.19 22.28 15.51
C TRP A 24 -19.03 21.46 16.08
N THR A 25 -19.03 21.26 17.40
CA THR A 25 -17.96 20.55 18.12
C THR A 25 -18.31 19.12 18.50
N SER A 26 -19.52 18.66 18.18
CA SER A 26 -19.98 17.30 18.47
C SER A 26 -20.84 16.75 17.35
N ARG A 27 -20.74 15.44 17.13
CA ARG A 27 -21.57 14.68 16.19
C ARG A 27 -23.00 14.53 16.73
N GLY A 28 -23.90 14.15 15.85
CA GLY A 28 -25.29 13.86 16.16
C GLY A 28 -26.24 14.95 15.70
N THR A 29 -27.50 14.81 16.08
CA THR A 29 -28.56 15.73 15.69
C THR A 29 -28.60 16.91 16.66
N HIS A 30 -28.43 18.11 16.11
CA HIS A 30 -28.53 19.37 16.81
C HIS A 30 -29.80 20.08 16.41
N THR A 31 -30.40 20.79 17.37
CA THR A 31 -31.57 21.63 17.12
C THR A 31 -31.15 23.07 16.94
N VAL A 32 -31.61 23.68 15.85
CA VAL A 32 -31.48 25.12 15.60
C VAL A 32 -32.87 25.73 15.69
N GLU A 33 -33.01 26.71 16.57
CA GLU A 33 -34.24 27.49 16.73
C GLU A 33 -33.88 28.97 16.80
N VAL A 34 -34.53 29.79 15.99
CA VAL A 34 -34.37 31.23 16.02
C VAL A 34 -35.58 31.82 16.74
N LYS A 35 -35.32 32.59 17.80
CA LYS A 35 -36.37 33.25 18.60
C LYS A 35 -36.19 34.75 18.58
N PHE A 36 -37.28 35.44 18.32
CA PHE A 36 -37.48 36.81 18.75
C PHE A 36 -38.23 36.78 20.08
N LEU A 37 -37.61 37.33 21.13
CA LEU A 37 -38.15 37.27 22.49
C LEU A 37 -39.27 38.29 22.75
N GLY A 38 -39.67 39.06 21.74
CA GLY A 38 -40.60 40.17 21.88
C GLY A 38 -39.90 41.47 22.26
N ASP A 39 -40.61 42.59 22.09
CA ASP A 39 -40.23 43.90 22.61
C ASP A 39 -41.48 44.68 23.06
N GLU A 40 -41.35 45.98 23.33
CA GLU A 40 -42.47 46.84 23.78
C GLU A 40 -43.57 47.02 22.72
N THR A 41 -43.28 46.70 21.45
CA THR A 41 -44.17 46.91 20.31
C THR A 41 -44.67 45.59 19.70
N TYR A 42 -43.89 44.51 19.76
CA TYR A 42 -44.15 43.24 19.08
C TYR A 42 -44.07 42.03 20.02
N ASP A 43 -45.03 41.13 19.87
CA ASP A 43 -45.07 39.88 20.62
C ASP A 43 -43.87 38.95 20.29
N PRO A 44 -43.44 38.10 21.24
CA PRO A 44 -42.43 37.08 20.98
C PRO A 44 -42.87 36.13 19.87
N CYS A 45 -41.91 35.71 19.03
CA CYS A 45 -42.14 34.68 18.02
C CYS A 45 -40.89 33.82 17.82
N SER A 46 -41.07 32.62 17.27
CA SER A 46 -39.95 31.75 16.91
C SER A 46 -40.13 31.19 15.52
N THR A 47 -39.03 30.79 14.91
CA THR A 47 -39.08 29.82 13.83
C THR A 47 -39.50 28.46 14.40
N GLY A 48 -39.89 27.53 13.52
CA GLY A 48 -39.92 26.11 13.90
C GLY A 48 -38.53 25.60 14.32
N VAL A 49 -38.50 24.41 14.91
CA VAL A 49 -37.25 23.71 15.25
C VAL A 49 -36.69 23.05 13.99
N TYR A 50 -35.46 23.39 13.64
CA TYR A 50 -34.70 22.74 12.58
C TYR A 50 -33.73 21.73 13.17
N TYR A 51 -33.54 20.60 12.49
CA TYR A 51 -32.60 19.56 12.89
C TYR A 51 -31.43 19.56 11.92
N VAL A 52 -30.22 19.64 12.47
CA VAL A 52 -28.95 19.53 11.72
C VAL A 52 -28.22 18.31 12.24
N THR A 53 -27.99 17.32 11.38
CA THR A 53 -27.19 16.15 11.75
C THR A 53 -25.73 16.38 11.36
N VAL A 54 -24.86 16.45 12.37
CA VAL A 54 -23.41 16.55 12.19
C VAL A 54 -22.84 15.14 12.18
N VAL A 55 -22.25 14.74 11.06
CA VAL A 55 -21.59 13.44 10.87
C VAL A 55 -20.08 13.59 10.91
N GLY A 56 -19.36 12.48 11.11
CA GLY A 56 -17.90 12.48 10.98
C GLY A 56 -17.47 12.73 9.54
N GLY A 57 -16.26 13.25 9.37
CA GLY A 57 -15.65 13.38 8.06
C GLY A 57 -15.37 12.01 7.45
N GLU A 58 -15.96 11.73 6.30
CA GLU A 58 -15.67 10.52 5.52
C GLU A 58 -14.18 10.40 5.21
N THR A 59 -13.66 9.19 5.29
CA THR A 59 -12.25 8.87 5.08
C THR A 59 -12.05 7.82 3.99
N LEU A 60 -10.87 7.87 3.37
CA LEU A 60 -10.39 6.92 2.37
C LEU A 60 -8.98 6.49 2.74
N MET A 61 -8.69 5.21 2.56
CA MET A 61 -7.38 4.63 2.76
C MET A 61 -6.99 3.77 1.56
N ASP A 62 -5.71 3.79 1.19
CA ASP A 62 -5.11 2.88 0.21
C ASP A 62 -3.93 2.14 0.85
N ILE A 63 -3.57 0.95 0.34
CA ILE A 63 -2.31 0.26 0.66
C ILE A 63 -1.67 -0.23 -0.63
N PHE A 64 -0.34 -0.12 -0.70
CA PHE A 64 0.48 -0.62 -1.78
C PHE A 64 1.51 -1.62 -1.25
N VAL A 65 1.51 -2.80 -1.87
CA VAL A 65 2.51 -3.85 -1.68
C VAL A 65 3.40 -3.87 -2.93
N PRO A 66 4.73 -3.72 -2.79
CA PRO A 66 5.63 -3.48 -3.92
C PRO A 66 5.79 -4.63 -4.90
N SER A 67 5.51 -5.85 -4.48
CA SER A 67 5.62 -7.04 -5.31
C SER A 67 4.45 -7.97 -5.00
N PRO A 68 3.80 -8.56 -6.02
CA PRO A 68 2.83 -9.63 -5.80
C PRO A 68 3.48 -10.89 -5.22
N ASP A 69 4.80 -11.07 -5.38
CA ASP A 69 5.55 -12.22 -4.84
C ASP A 69 6.65 -11.77 -3.85
N VAL A 70 6.66 -12.36 -2.65
CA VAL A 70 7.61 -12.10 -1.57
C VAL A 70 8.29 -13.41 -1.20
N GLY A 71 9.60 -13.42 -0.93
CA GLY A 71 10.27 -14.65 -0.50
C GLY A 71 9.88 -15.00 0.94
N ILE A 72 9.68 -16.29 1.24
CA ILE A 72 9.54 -16.74 2.64
C ILE A 72 10.74 -16.28 3.48
N GLY A 73 10.50 -15.77 4.68
CA GLY A 73 11.56 -15.24 5.54
C GLY A 73 12.14 -13.89 5.11
N GLU A 74 11.71 -13.32 3.97
CA GLU A 74 12.16 -12.00 3.51
C GLU A 74 11.24 -10.89 4.05
N PRO A 75 11.79 -9.89 4.77
CA PRO A 75 11.01 -8.73 5.16
C PRO A 75 10.75 -7.83 3.96
N PHE A 76 9.57 -7.21 3.91
CA PHE A 76 9.24 -6.20 2.92
C PHE A 76 8.48 -5.05 3.58
N TYR A 77 8.29 -3.96 2.82
CA TYR A 77 7.54 -2.80 3.27
C TYR A 77 6.29 -2.61 2.45
N ALA A 78 5.18 -2.32 3.12
CA ALA A 78 3.95 -1.83 2.52
C ALA A 78 3.74 -0.36 2.93
N TRP A 79 3.10 0.43 2.07
CA TRP A 79 2.81 1.83 2.37
C TRP A 79 1.53 2.29 1.70
N GLY A 80 0.95 3.36 2.20
CA GLY A 80 -0.27 3.94 1.65
C GLY A 80 -0.55 5.30 2.24
N TYR A 81 -1.76 5.80 2.05
CA TYR A 81 -2.22 7.10 2.49
C TYR A 81 -3.58 7.00 3.17
N LEU A 82 -3.78 7.82 4.20
CA LEU A 82 -5.08 8.10 4.80
C LEU A 82 -5.51 9.53 4.44
N LYS A 83 -6.74 9.68 3.92
CA LYS A 83 -7.27 10.95 3.43
C LYS A 83 -8.72 11.15 3.88
N LYS A 84 -9.17 12.40 4.00
CA LYS A 84 -10.62 12.71 4.06
C LYS A 84 -11.20 12.91 2.66
N VAL A 85 -12.50 12.65 2.50
CA VAL A 85 -13.19 12.71 1.19
C VAL A 85 -13.80 14.09 0.92
N LEU A 86 -14.46 14.68 1.92
CA LEU A 86 -15.25 15.90 1.74
C LEU A 86 -14.37 17.10 1.35
N GLN A 87 -14.76 17.78 0.26
CA GLN A 87 -14.05 18.92 -0.36
C GLN A 87 -12.73 18.56 -1.09
N GLY A 88 -12.52 17.27 -1.36
CA GLY A 88 -11.35 16.76 -2.07
C GLY A 88 -10.38 16.01 -1.15
N PRO A 89 -9.56 15.10 -1.71
CA PRO A 89 -8.66 14.26 -0.92
C PRO A 89 -7.60 15.11 -0.21
N MET A 90 -7.78 15.31 1.09
CA MET A 90 -6.78 15.95 1.97
C MET A 90 -6.18 14.90 2.90
N ALA A 91 -4.85 14.92 3.02
CA ALA A 91 -4.11 14.03 3.91
C ALA A 91 -4.55 14.20 5.37
N LEU A 92 -4.74 13.08 6.07
CA LEU A 92 -4.95 13.07 7.51
C LEU A 92 -3.62 12.78 8.22
N LEU A 93 -3.10 13.79 8.91
CA LEU A 93 -1.81 13.76 9.57
C LEU A 93 -1.96 13.21 10.99
N ASP A 94 -0.88 12.59 11.49
CA ASP A 94 -0.75 12.24 12.90
C ASP A 94 -1.87 11.30 13.41
N LYS A 95 -2.48 10.52 12.51
CA LYS A 95 -3.51 9.51 12.83
C LYS A 95 -2.87 8.15 13.05
N THR A 96 -3.41 7.39 13.99
CA THR A 96 -2.97 6.01 14.23
C THR A 96 -3.69 5.07 13.26
N VAL A 97 -2.92 4.25 12.56
CA VAL A 97 -3.42 3.20 11.67
C VAL A 97 -2.85 1.85 12.10
N GLU A 98 -3.61 0.78 11.87
CA GLU A 98 -3.30 -0.57 12.33
C GLU A 98 -3.01 -1.49 11.16
N LEU A 99 -1.87 -2.17 11.14
CA LEU A 99 -1.58 -3.23 10.16
C LEU A 99 -2.13 -4.57 10.64
N TYR A 100 -2.83 -5.25 9.75
CA TYR A 100 -3.23 -6.64 9.86
C TYR A 100 -2.52 -7.46 8.78
N ALA A 101 -1.99 -8.62 9.16
CA ALA A 101 -1.46 -9.63 8.25
C ALA A 101 -2.17 -10.96 8.54
N ASP A 102 -2.68 -11.61 7.50
CA ASP A 102 -3.45 -12.87 7.62
C ASP A 102 -4.59 -12.79 8.66
N GLY A 103 -5.26 -11.64 8.70
CA GLY A 103 -6.35 -11.34 9.62
C GLY A 103 -5.94 -11.02 11.07
N VAL A 104 -4.65 -11.06 11.40
CA VAL A 104 -4.13 -10.79 12.75
C VAL A 104 -3.52 -9.39 12.82
N LYS A 105 -3.89 -8.62 13.85
CA LYS A 105 -3.27 -7.32 14.12
C LYS A 105 -1.79 -7.51 14.43
N VAL A 106 -0.93 -6.89 13.64
CA VAL A 106 0.52 -6.95 13.78
C VAL A 106 1.04 -5.80 14.64
N ARG A 107 0.70 -4.57 14.27
CA ARG A 107 1.21 -3.35 14.91
C ARG A 107 0.43 -2.11 14.50
N ASP A 108 0.73 -1.02 15.20
CA ASP A 108 0.26 0.33 14.88
C ASP A 108 1.38 1.15 14.22
N GLU A 109 0.99 2.19 13.48
CA GLU A 109 1.86 3.22 12.93
C GLU A 109 1.12 4.56 12.87
N ARG A 110 1.87 5.68 12.84
CA ARG A 110 1.27 7.00 12.63
C ARG A 110 1.37 7.44 11.17
N THR A 111 0.33 8.09 10.66
CA THR A 111 0.39 8.75 9.38
C THR A 111 1.36 9.93 9.46
N GLY A 112 2.19 10.06 8.43
CA GLY A 112 3.26 11.04 8.36
C GLY A 112 2.74 12.46 8.54
N SER A 113 3.39 13.17 9.45
CA SER A 113 3.26 14.62 9.60
C SER A 113 4.11 15.32 8.54
N GLU A 114 3.80 16.59 8.22
CA GLU A 114 4.66 17.42 7.35
C GLU A 114 6.10 17.55 7.88
N ILE A 115 6.29 17.27 9.18
CA ILE A 115 7.54 17.43 9.92
C ILE A 115 8.48 16.21 9.76
N ASP A 116 7.96 15.01 9.46
CA ASP A 116 8.72 13.75 9.50
C ASP A 116 9.37 13.35 8.17
N GLY A 117 9.34 14.23 7.17
CA GLY A 117 9.91 13.96 5.83
C GLY A 117 9.16 12.87 5.04
N LEU A 118 8.05 12.37 5.57
CA LEU A 118 7.09 11.55 4.84
C LEU A 118 6.12 12.45 4.07
N ASN A 119 5.61 11.96 2.94
CA ASN A 119 4.51 12.64 2.25
C ASN A 119 3.33 12.78 3.23
N PRO A 120 2.70 13.96 3.35
CA PRO A 120 1.61 14.18 4.29
C PRO A 120 0.53 13.08 4.21
N GLY A 121 0.18 12.49 5.34
CA GLY A 121 -0.83 11.43 5.44
C GLY A 121 -0.37 10.04 4.98
N ARG A 122 0.90 9.89 4.57
CA ARG A 122 1.49 8.59 4.21
C ARG A 122 1.81 7.78 5.45
N TYR A 123 1.52 6.49 5.44
CA TYR A 123 2.02 5.54 6.43
C TYR A 123 2.90 4.48 5.74
N ARG A 124 3.79 3.83 6.50
CA ARG A 124 4.67 2.77 6.00
C ARG A 124 4.90 1.73 7.08
N PHE A 125 4.63 0.48 6.77
CA PHE A 125 4.86 -0.64 7.67
C PHE A 125 6.00 -1.52 7.18
N ALA A 126 6.83 -2.00 8.10
CA ALA A 126 7.58 -3.23 7.90
C ALA A 126 6.60 -4.39 8.13
N VAL A 127 6.30 -5.16 7.08
CA VAL A 127 5.40 -6.30 7.16
C VAL A 127 6.22 -7.51 7.64
N PRO A 128 5.74 -8.31 8.62
CA PRO A 128 6.41 -9.52 9.06
C PRO A 128 6.66 -10.46 7.88
N ALA A 129 7.85 -11.04 7.83
CA ALA A 129 8.19 -11.98 6.77
C ALA A 129 7.27 -13.21 6.83
N PRO A 130 6.65 -13.62 5.70
CA PRO A 130 5.82 -14.82 5.66
C PRO A 130 6.68 -16.06 5.98
N GLN A 131 6.11 -17.01 6.73
CA GLN A 131 6.80 -18.23 7.16
C GLN A 131 6.33 -19.48 6.40
N THR A 132 5.30 -19.35 5.58
CA THR A 132 4.70 -20.42 4.79
C THR A 132 4.63 -20.00 3.34
N LEU A 133 4.58 -20.96 2.43
CA LEU A 133 4.34 -20.71 1.00
C LEU A 133 2.85 -20.49 0.74
N GLY A 134 2.53 -19.77 -0.33
CA GLY A 134 1.18 -19.57 -0.83
C GLY A 134 0.65 -18.16 -0.60
N ALA A 135 -0.68 -18.02 -0.69
CA ALA A 135 -1.33 -16.72 -0.58
C ALA A 135 -1.33 -16.22 0.87
N HIS A 136 -1.01 -14.94 1.02
CA HIS A 136 -1.05 -14.17 2.25
C HIS A 136 -1.80 -12.86 2.01
N THR A 137 -2.25 -12.24 3.09
CA THR A 137 -3.04 -11.01 3.04
C THR A 137 -2.46 -9.92 3.92
N VAL A 138 -2.59 -8.68 3.47
CA VAL A 138 -2.41 -7.48 4.29
C VAL A 138 -3.61 -6.57 4.20
N GLU A 139 -3.92 -5.91 5.31
CA GLU A 139 -4.96 -4.89 5.40
C GLU A 139 -4.49 -3.82 6.38
N VAL A 140 -4.82 -2.56 6.13
CA VAL A 140 -4.63 -1.48 7.10
C VAL A 140 -5.97 -0.90 7.47
N ARG A 141 -6.16 -0.64 8.76
CA ARG A 141 -7.40 -0.09 9.30
C ARG A 141 -7.16 1.21 10.03
N PHE A 142 -8.09 2.13 9.89
CA PHE A 142 -8.24 3.31 10.73
C PHE A 142 -9.54 3.20 11.50
N ALA A 143 -9.46 3.19 12.84
CA ALA A 143 -10.62 3.02 13.71
C ALA A 143 -11.55 4.25 13.77
N GLY A 144 -11.17 5.36 13.13
CA GLY A 144 -11.87 6.64 13.29
C GLY A 144 -11.40 7.38 14.53
N ASP A 145 -11.92 8.59 14.70
CA ASP A 145 -11.79 9.41 15.91
C ASP A 145 -13.03 10.30 16.08
N ASP A 146 -13.00 11.28 16.97
CA ASP A 146 -14.14 12.20 17.19
C ASP A 146 -14.53 13.01 15.94
N ILE A 147 -13.60 13.18 15.01
CA ILE A 147 -13.74 14.05 13.82
C ILE A 147 -13.97 13.22 12.56
N TYR A 148 -13.30 12.09 12.41
CA TYR A 148 -13.27 11.29 11.19
C TYR A 148 -13.88 9.90 11.37
N GLU A 149 -14.55 9.43 10.33
CA GLU A 149 -15.13 8.08 10.31
C GLU A 149 -14.05 7.00 10.10
N PRO A 150 -14.26 5.78 10.63
CA PRO A 150 -13.37 4.65 10.37
C PRO A 150 -13.32 4.27 8.88
N CYS A 151 -12.19 3.71 8.44
CA CYS A 151 -12.05 3.11 7.12
C CYS A 151 -11.00 1.99 7.10
N SER A 152 -10.94 1.27 5.99
CA SER A 152 -9.95 0.23 5.71
C SER A 152 -9.40 0.42 4.30
N SER A 153 -8.15 0.01 4.08
CA SER A 153 -7.53 -0.07 2.76
C SER A 153 -8.18 -1.12 1.84
N GLY A 154 -9.00 -2.01 2.40
CA GLY A 154 -9.32 -3.30 1.79
C GLY A 154 -8.19 -4.31 1.96
N ILE A 155 -8.49 -5.57 1.67
CA ILE A 155 -7.53 -6.68 1.75
C ILE A 155 -6.74 -6.73 0.44
N VAL A 156 -5.42 -6.74 0.54
CA VAL A 156 -4.50 -6.97 -0.58
C VAL A 156 -3.82 -8.31 -0.39
N GLU A 157 -3.88 -9.14 -1.43
CA GLU A 157 -3.20 -10.43 -1.46
C GLU A 157 -1.79 -10.31 -2.04
N PHE A 158 -0.87 -11.10 -1.50
CA PHE A 158 0.45 -11.34 -2.05
C PHE A 158 0.81 -12.81 -1.86
N ASN A 159 1.67 -13.37 -2.71
CA ASN A 159 2.14 -14.74 -2.58
C ASN A 159 3.49 -14.77 -1.89
N ALA A 160 3.60 -15.62 -0.87
CA ALA A 160 4.88 -16.08 -0.38
C ALA A 160 5.37 -17.21 -1.26
N VAL A 161 6.51 -17.00 -1.91
CA VAL A 161 7.19 -17.98 -2.75
C VAL A 161 8.49 -18.39 -2.08
N GLU A 162 9.10 -19.49 -2.54
CA GLU A 162 10.40 -19.90 -2.02
C GLU A 162 11.38 -18.73 -2.10
N SER A 163 11.99 -18.38 -0.97
CA SER A 163 13.09 -17.43 -0.94
C SER A 163 14.30 -18.14 -1.51
N GLY A 164 14.65 -17.81 -2.74
CA GLY A 164 15.68 -18.57 -3.41
C GLY A 164 15.79 -18.21 -4.88
N VAL A 165 17.03 -18.10 -5.31
CA VAL A 165 17.47 -18.02 -6.70
C VAL A 165 16.80 -19.13 -7.50
N VAL A 166 15.93 -18.79 -8.45
CA VAL A 166 15.43 -19.75 -9.44
C VAL A 166 16.54 -19.91 -10.47
N ALA A 167 17.33 -20.98 -10.35
CA ALA A 167 18.32 -21.34 -11.36
C ALA A 167 17.62 -21.74 -12.67
N THR A 168 17.15 -20.76 -13.43
CA THR A 168 16.63 -21.00 -14.79
C THR A 168 17.82 -21.10 -15.72
N ILE A 169 18.11 -22.31 -16.20
CA ILE A 169 19.06 -22.49 -17.31
C ILE A 169 18.41 -21.90 -18.57
N GLU A 170 18.59 -20.61 -18.78
CA GLU A 170 18.25 -19.99 -20.05
C GLU A 170 19.34 -20.35 -21.08
N ASN A 171 18.91 -20.67 -22.31
CA ASN A 171 19.79 -20.96 -23.46
C ASN A 171 20.42 -22.38 -23.52
N LEU A 172 19.62 -23.44 -23.30
CA LEU A 172 19.99 -24.82 -23.68
C LEU A 172 20.39 -24.99 -25.15
N ALA A 173 20.08 -24.01 -26.01
CA ALA A 173 20.33 -24.03 -27.45
C ALA A 173 21.82 -24.19 -27.83
N ARG A 174 22.75 -24.04 -26.89
CA ARG A 174 24.20 -24.25 -27.13
C ARG A 174 24.76 -25.50 -26.49
N ILE A 175 23.97 -26.30 -25.76
CA ILE A 175 24.41 -27.62 -25.28
C ILE A 175 24.22 -28.62 -26.43
N PRO A 176 25.30 -29.14 -27.03
CA PRO A 176 25.19 -30.10 -28.10
C PRO A 176 24.58 -31.37 -27.53
N THR A 177 23.58 -31.89 -28.25
CA THR A 177 22.96 -33.18 -27.91
C THR A 177 23.87 -34.36 -28.27
N LYS A 178 24.98 -34.11 -28.98
CA LYS A 178 26.01 -35.07 -29.37
C LYS A 178 27.37 -34.38 -29.37
N VAL A 179 28.35 -34.97 -28.70
CA VAL A 179 29.76 -34.56 -28.75
C VAL A 179 30.55 -35.73 -29.30
N GLU A 180 31.49 -35.48 -30.21
CA GLU A 180 32.36 -36.53 -30.74
C GLU A 180 33.34 -37.00 -29.66
N GLN A 181 33.75 -38.26 -29.74
CA GLN A 181 34.66 -38.83 -28.75
C GLN A 181 36.01 -38.12 -28.80
N GLY A 182 36.44 -37.56 -27.67
CA GLY A 182 37.72 -36.84 -27.54
C GLY A 182 37.61 -35.34 -27.80
N GLU A 183 36.47 -34.85 -28.27
CA GLU A 183 36.21 -33.42 -28.45
C GLU A 183 35.66 -32.80 -27.16
N GLY A 184 36.14 -31.60 -26.84
CA GLY A 184 35.62 -30.81 -25.73
C GLY A 184 34.39 -30.00 -26.14
N TRP A 185 33.60 -29.59 -25.16
CA TRP A 185 32.53 -28.61 -25.37
C TRP A 185 32.55 -27.54 -24.27
N SER A 186 32.05 -26.35 -24.63
CA SER A 186 31.87 -25.22 -23.73
C SER A 186 30.47 -24.61 -23.87
N GLY A 187 29.82 -24.32 -22.75
CA GLY A 187 28.57 -23.56 -22.72
C GLY A 187 28.47 -22.62 -21.54
N TYR A 188 27.35 -21.91 -21.50
CA TYR A 188 27.01 -20.95 -20.47
C TYR A 188 25.62 -21.27 -19.94
N PHE A 189 25.41 -21.02 -18.65
CA PHE A 189 24.10 -20.97 -18.03
C PHE A 189 24.01 -19.67 -17.23
N TYR A 190 22.79 -19.20 -17.04
CA TYR A 190 22.50 -18.04 -16.18
C TYR A 190 21.82 -18.54 -14.91
N LEU A 191 22.15 -17.90 -13.79
CA LEU A 191 21.38 -18.04 -12.55
C LEU A 191 20.66 -16.73 -12.35
N CYS A 192 19.33 -16.78 -12.22
CA CYS A 192 18.54 -15.59 -11.99
C CYS A 192 17.75 -15.70 -10.67
N ASN A 193 17.56 -14.58 -9.99
CA ASN A 193 16.55 -14.43 -8.96
C ASN A 193 15.41 -13.62 -9.59
N ARG A 194 14.28 -14.28 -9.90
CA ARG A 194 13.08 -13.65 -10.46
C ARG A 194 13.38 -12.77 -11.69
N GLY A 195 14.17 -13.30 -12.63
CA GLY A 195 14.53 -12.60 -13.88
C GLY A 195 15.66 -11.56 -13.76
N THR A 196 16.20 -11.34 -12.55
CA THR A 196 17.41 -10.53 -12.33
C THR A 196 18.61 -11.45 -12.11
N GLY A 197 19.81 -11.11 -12.58
CA GLY A 197 20.99 -11.96 -12.37
C GLY A 197 21.26 -12.19 -10.88
N ALA A 198 21.41 -13.46 -10.46
CA ALA A 198 21.70 -13.80 -9.08
C ALA A 198 23.21 -13.70 -8.82
N GLY A 199 23.63 -12.75 -7.98
CA GLY A 199 25.04 -12.58 -7.60
C GLY A 199 25.44 -13.48 -6.42
N ASN A 200 26.71 -13.90 -6.38
CA ASN A 200 27.31 -14.68 -5.29
C ASN A 200 26.63 -16.03 -5.00
N VAL A 201 26.20 -16.72 -6.05
CA VAL A 201 25.59 -18.04 -5.92
C VAL A 201 26.65 -19.12 -6.16
N ARG A 202 26.70 -20.13 -5.29
CA ARG A 202 27.46 -21.35 -5.55
C ARG A 202 26.60 -22.30 -6.37
N ALA A 203 27.14 -22.73 -7.51
CA ALA A 203 26.51 -23.75 -8.34
C ALA A 203 27.35 -25.02 -8.28
N VAL A 204 26.69 -26.15 -8.08
CA VAL A 204 27.32 -27.46 -8.22
C VAL A 204 26.87 -28.05 -9.54
N ILE A 205 27.83 -28.40 -10.38
CA ILE A 205 27.60 -29.07 -11.64
C ILE A 205 28.09 -30.50 -11.49
N SER A 206 27.17 -31.46 -11.49
CA SER A 206 27.49 -32.89 -11.39
C SER A 206 27.08 -33.63 -12.65
N GLY A 207 27.92 -34.56 -13.11
CA GLY A 207 27.57 -35.54 -14.13
C GLY A 207 28.49 -36.75 -14.10
N ASP A 208 28.23 -37.73 -14.97
CA ASP A 208 29.10 -38.89 -15.21
C ASP A 208 30.36 -38.43 -15.95
N ILE A 209 31.23 -37.73 -15.22
CA ILE A 209 32.51 -37.20 -15.69
C ILE A 209 33.59 -38.06 -15.05
N GLU A 210 34.52 -38.58 -15.84
CA GLU A 210 35.72 -39.22 -15.27
C GLU A 210 36.59 -38.14 -14.60
N GLY A 211 36.52 -38.00 -13.27
CA GLY A 211 37.32 -37.05 -12.50
C GLY A 211 36.61 -36.40 -11.30
N GLU A 212 37.27 -35.44 -10.64
CA GLU A 212 36.69 -34.67 -9.54
C GLU A 212 35.51 -33.80 -10.02
N THR A 213 34.43 -33.77 -9.24
CA THR A 213 33.26 -32.92 -9.53
C THR A 213 33.66 -31.45 -9.38
N PRO A 214 33.56 -30.62 -10.43
CA PRO A 214 33.94 -29.21 -10.32
C PRO A 214 32.92 -28.45 -9.46
N ILE A 215 33.43 -27.79 -8.41
CA ILE A 215 32.66 -26.81 -7.63
C ILE A 215 32.96 -25.43 -8.20
N ILE A 216 31.91 -24.68 -8.58
CA ILE A 216 32.06 -23.37 -9.20
C ILE A 216 31.38 -22.32 -8.32
N THR A 217 32.16 -21.30 -7.97
CA THR A 217 31.65 -20.10 -7.29
C THR A 217 31.55 -18.99 -8.32
N MET A 218 30.36 -18.42 -8.52
CA MET A 218 30.14 -17.31 -9.46
C MET A 218 29.97 -16.00 -8.68
N ASN A 219 30.71 -14.94 -9.06
CA ASN A 219 30.52 -13.60 -8.50
C ASN A 219 29.44 -12.83 -9.30
N PRO A 220 28.92 -11.70 -8.77
CA PRO A 220 27.90 -10.92 -9.45
C PRO A 220 28.45 -10.34 -10.76
N GLY A 221 27.77 -10.63 -11.87
CA GLY A 221 28.18 -10.18 -13.20
C GLY A 221 29.19 -11.09 -13.91
N ASP A 222 29.59 -12.21 -13.29
CA ASP A 222 30.50 -13.16 -13.93
C ASP A 222 29.78 -13.98 -15.03
N CYS A 223 30.29 -13.88 -16.26
CA CYS A 223 30.07 -14.88 -17.30
C CYS A 223 31.25 -15.87 -17.25
N GLN A 224 31.08 -17.02 -16.59
CA GLN A 224 32.10 -18.07 -16.56
C GLN A 224 31.89 -19.04 -17.73
N THR A 225 32.89 -19.21 -18.59
CA THR A 225 32.96 -20.30 -19.56
C THR A 225 33.57 -21.52 -18.89
N ILE A 226 32.87 -22.64 -18.88
CA ILE A 226 33.41 -23.90 -18.34
C ILE A 226 33.73 -24.81 -19.51
N ALA A 227 35.00 -25.21 -19.61
CA ALA A 227 35.46 -26.20 -20.57
C ALA A 227 35.61 -27.55 -19.83
N PHE A 228 34.91 -28.58 -20.31
CA PHE A 228 35.07 -29.93 -19.77
C PHE A 228 36.13 -30.68 -20.59
N GLY A 229 37.12 -31.24 -19.89
CA GLY A 229 38.20 -32.03 -20.49
C GLY A 229 37.72 -33.41 -20.94
N ALA A 230 38.41 -33.96 -21.93
CA ALA A 230 38.06 -35.17 -22.68
C ALA A 230 37.84 -36.41 -21.79
N GLY A 231 36.58 -36.85 -21.65
CA GLY A 231 36.25 -38.10 -20.95
C GLY A 231 34.75 -38.31 -20.70
N GLY A 232 34.02 -38.79 -21.71
CA GLY A 232 32.66 -39.34 -21.57
C GLY A 232 31.47 -38.35 -21.66
N PRO A 233 30.23 -38.85 -21.91
CA PRO A 233 29.04 -38.00 -22.06
C PRO A 233 28.56 -37.45 -20.71
N ALA A 234 28.72 -36.14 -20.49
CA ALA A 234 28.22 -35.47 -19.30
C ALA A 234 26.68 -35.40 -19.30
N ARG A 235 26.03 -36.01 -18.30
CA ARG A 235 24.61 -35.85 -17.98
C ARG A 235 24.49 -35.07 -16.67
N PHE A 236 23.70 -33.99 -16.64
CA PHE A 236 23.61 -33.14 -15.44
C PHE A 236 22.33 -33.35 -14.65
N THR A 237 22.47 -33.44 -13.32
CA THR A 237 21.37 -33.33 -12.35
C THR A 237 21.66 -32.15 -11.43
N ILE A 238 20.72 -31.22 -11.29
CA ILE A 238 20.83 -30.12 -10.32
C ILE A 238 20.11 -30.54 -9.04
N ARG A 239 20.79 -30.43 -7.89
CA ARG A 239 20.16 -30.45 -6.57
C ARG A 239 20.39 -29.09 -5.93
N THR A 240 19.30 -28.38 -5.67
CA THR A 240 19.32 -27.19 -4.80
C THR A 240 19.21 -27.68 -3.35
N GLY A 241 20.06 -27.15 -2.48
CA GLY A 241 20.00 -27.36 -1.03
C GLY A 241 19.63 -26.08 -0.33
#